data_AF-A0A2D4N6G3-F1
#
_entry.id   AF-A0A2D4N6G3-F1
#
_cell.length_a   1.000
_cell.length_b   1.000
_cell.length_c   1.000
_cell.angle_alpha   90.00
_cell.angle_beta   90.00
_cell.angle_gamma   90.00
#
_symmetry.space_group_name_H-M   'P 1'
#
loop_
_entity.id
_entity.type
_entity.pdbx_description
1 polymer ?
#
loop_
_entity_poly.entity_id
_entity_poly.type
_entity_poly.pdbx_seq_one_letter_code
_entity_poly.pdbx_strand_id
1 'polypeptide(L)'
;GVLGDAPPFPLLAKMAVAGTLYTYPENWRAFKALIAAQYSGAKIKVLSTPPQFHFGQTNKTPEFLKKFPVGKVPAFEGEDGFCIFESNAIAHYVSNEELRGTTQEAASQVLQWVSFADSDIVPPASTWVFPTLGIMQYNKQATEYAKEEVKRILSLVDSHLKTRTFLVGERITLADITVVCTLLWLYKQVLEPPFRQPYENVNRWFVTCVNQPQFKAILGDLKLCEKMAQFDAKKFAENQPKKESSKKEKTPKEEKKAEKKEEKKPVLDEELDEYEQTLAAEPKFQDPFAHLTISPFIMDEFKRKYSNEDTLKVALPHFWEHFDKDGWSIWYAEYRFPEELAQTFMSCNLITGMFQRLDKLRKNAFASVILFGTNNSSSISGIWVFRGQELAFPLCPDWQVDYESYTWRKLEPESEECKTLVKEYFTWEGDFKHVGKAFNQGKVFK
;
A
#
# COMPACT_ATOMS: atom_id res chain seq x y z
N GLY A 1 -58.78 -39.92 13.12
CA GLY A 1 -58.46 -39.06 11.96
C GLY A 1 -59.26 -37.79 12.14
N VAL A 2 -58.72 -36.59 12.02
CA VAL A 2 -57.81 -36.12 10.98
C VAL A 2 -56.92 -35.03 11.61
N LEU A 3 -55.61 -35.24 11.65
CA LEU A 3 -54.63 -34.17 11.83
C LEU A 3 -54.21 -33.78 10.42
N GLY A 4 -54.48 -32.53 10.03
CA GLY A 4 -54.17 -32.01 8.71
C GLY A 4 -52.66 -31.88 8.53
N ASP A 5 -52.15 -32.52 7.48
CA ASP A 5 -50.82 -32.28 6.93
C ASP A 5 -50.74 -30.83 6.43
N ALA A 6 -49.93 -30.01 7.10
CA ALA A 6 -49.45 -28.77 6.53
C ALA A 6 -48.46 -29.12 5.40
N PRO A 7 -48.55 -28.49 4.21
CA PRO A 7 -47.63 -28.78 3.13
C PRO A 7 -46.21 -28.34 3.50
N PRO A 8 -45.16 -29.07 3.10
CA PRO A 8 -43.80 -28.63 3.32
C PRO A 8 -43.58 -27.32 2.54
N PHE A 9 -43.10 -26.29 3.24
CA PHE A 9 -42.63 -25.06 2.61
C PHE A 9 -41.68 -25.43 1.46
N PRO A 10 -41.84 -24.87 0.25
CA PRO A 10 -40.93 -25.16 -0.84
C PRO A 10 -39.54 -24.70 -0.40
N LEU A 11 -38.59 -25.64 -0.34
CA LEU A 11 -37.17 -25.34 -0.35
C LEU A 11 -36.94 -24.44 -1.57
N LEU A 12 -36.86 -23.12 -1.35
CA LEU A 12 -36.37 -22.19 -2.35
C LEU A 12 -35.03 -22.74 -2.79
N ALA A 13 -34.96 -23.28 -4.01
CA ALA A 13 -33.70 -23.53 -4.66
C ALA A 13 -32.96 -22.19 -4.63
N LYS A 14 -31.93 -22.07 -3.76
CA LYS A 14 -31.11 -20.85 -3.68
C LYS A 14 -30.62 -20.59 -5.10
N MET A 15 -31.17 -19.57 -5.76
CA MET A 15 -30.74 -19.19 -7.10
C MET A 15 -29.25 -18.92 -7.03
N ALA A 16 -28.48 -19.57 -7.90
CA ALA A 16 -27.04 -19.36 -7.96
C ALA A 16 -26.78 -17.87 -8.23
N VAL A 17 -25.90 -17.26 -7.44
CA VAL A 17 -25.53 -15.85 -7.59
C VAL A 17 -25.10 -15.59 -9.04
N ALA A 18 -25.69 -14.57 -9.67
CA ALA A 18 -25.38 -14.18 -11.04
C ALA A 18 -25.11 -12.68 -11.10
N GLY A 19 -24.12 -12.27 -11.89
CA GLY A 19 -23.79 -10.86 -12.03
C GLY A 19 -22.52 -10.59 -12.82
N THR A 20 -22.11 -9.32 -12.78
CA THR A 20 -20.97 -8.79 -13.52
C THR A 20 -19.82 -8.44 -12.57
N LEU A 21 -18.61 -8.91 -12.90
CA LEU A 21 -17.38 -8.59 -12.18
C LEU A 21 -16.51 -7.67 -13.04
N TYR A 22 -16.26 -6.46 -12.54
CA TYR A 22 -15.38 -5.48 -13.17
C TYR A 22 -13.97 -5.61 -12.61
N THR A 23 -12.96 -5.77 -13.47
CA THR A 23 -11.54 -5.90 -13.08
C THR A 23 -10.60 -5.60 -14.25
N TYR A 24 -9.31 -5.39 -14.03
CA TYR A 24 -8.31 -5.56 -15.10
C TYR A 24 -7.94 -7.05 -15.27
N PRO A 25 -7.39 -7.45 -16.44
CA PRO A 25 -6.98 -8.83 -16.71
C PRO A 25 -5.87 -9.32 -15.76
N GLU A 26 -5.75 -10.63 -15.54
CA GLU A 26 -4.71 -11.23 -14.67
C GLU A 26 -4.69 -10.72 -13.21
N ASN A 27 -5.80 -10.17 -12.73
CA ASN A 27 -5.92 -9.71 -11.35
C ASN A 27 -6.14 -10.88 -10.38
N TRP A 28 -5.12 -11.22 -9.60
CA TRP A 28 -5.20 -12.29 -8.60
C TRP A 28 -6.33 -12.09 -7.57
N ARG A 29 -6.73 -10.84 -7.32
CA ARG A 29 -7.86 -10.53 -6.42
C ARG A 29 -9.19 -10.96 -7.02
N ALA A 30 -9.35 -10.82 -8.34
CA ALA A 30 -10.55 -11.27 -9.06
C ALA A 30 -10.58 -12.80 -9.17
N PHE A 31 -9.43 -13.45 -9.33
CA PHE A 31 -9.33 -14.92 -9.37
C PHE A 31 -9.94 -15.59 -8.14
N LYS A 32 -9.86 -14.98 -6.95
CA LYS A 32 -10.51 -15.50 -5.75
C LYS A 32 -12.01 -15.73 -5.94
N ALA A 33 -12.71 -14.71 -6.45
CA ALA A 33 -14.15 -14.78 -6.71
C ALA A 33 -14.49 -15.73 -7.86
N LEU A 34 -13.67 -15.72 -8.92
CA LEU A 34 -13.89 -16.57 -10.09
C LEU A 34 -13.70 -18.06 -9.77
N ILE A 35 -12.67 -18.40 -8.99
CA ILE A 35 -12.45 -19.79 -8.54
C ILE A 35 -13.56 -20.20 -7.58
N ALA A 36 -13.94 -19.34 -6.64
CA ALA A 36 -15.07 -19.61 -5.75
C ALA A 36 -16.38 -19.89 -6.53
N ALA A 37 -16.62 -19.15 -7.61
CA ALA A 37 -17.76 -19.35 -8.50
C ALA A 37 -17.76 -20.70 -9.22
N GLN A 38 -16.58 -21.23 -9.58
CA GLN A 38 -16.47 -22.58 -10.14
C GLN A 38 -16.91 -23.68 -9.17
N TYR A 39 -16.73 -23.49 -7.86
CA TYR A 39 -17.19 -24.43 -6.83
C TYR A 39 -18.66 -24.22 -6.46
N SER A 40 -19.14 -22.98 -6.44
CA SER A 40 -20.52 -22.68 -6.01
C SER A 40 -21.55 -22.78 -7.13
N GLY A 41 -21.12 -22.71 -8.39
CA GLY A 41 -22.00 -22.59 -9.55
C GLY A 41 -22.48 -21.16 -9.83
N ALA A 42 -21.91 -20.15 -9.17
CA ALA A 42 -22.22 -18.75 -9.44
C ALA A 42 -21.85 -18.36 -10.89
N LYS A 43 -22.71 -17.58 -11.55
CA LYS A 43 -22.54 -17.16 -12.94
C LYS A 43 -21.96 -15.76 -12.99
N ILE A 44 -20.65 -15.65 -13.23
CA ILE A 44 -19.95 -14.37 -13.26
C ILE A 44 -19.57 -14.00 -14.68
N LYS A 45 -20.09 -12.87 -15.17
CA LYS A 45 -19.63 -12.21 -16.39
C LYS A 45 -18.48 -11.28 -16.06
N VAL A 46 -17.29 -11.52 -16.61
CA VAL A 46 -16.12 -10.66 -16.37
C VAL A 46 -16.05 -9.56 -17.42
N LEU A 47 -16.00 -8.30 -16.98
CA LEU A 47 -15.70 -7.15 -17.83
C LEU A 47 -14.30 -6.65 -17.47
N SER A 48 -13.34 -6.84 -18.39
CA SER A 48 -11.93 -6.50 -18.13
C SER A 48 -11.17 -5.81 -19.25
N THR A 49 -11.82 -5.58 -20.39
CA THR A 49 -11.22 -4.93 -21.55
C THR A 49 -12.14 -3.86 -22.12
N PRO A 50 -11.60 -2.85 -22.81
CA PRO A 50 -12.41 -1.88 -23.55
C PRO A 50 -13.27 -2.58 -24.63
N PRO A 51 -14.44 -2.02 -24.99
CA PRO A 51 -15.03 -0.78 -24.46
C PRO A 51 -15.75 -0.96 -23.11
N GLN A 52 -15.99 -2.19 -22.65
CA GLN A 52 -16.84 -2.42 -21.48
C GLN A 52 -16.16 -2.04 -20.16
N PHE A 53 -14.85 -2.18 -20.06
CA PHE A 53 -14.09 -1.73 -18.88
C PHE A 53 -12.67 -1.30 -19.28
N HIS A 54 -12.36 -0.02 -19.04
CA HIS A 54 -11.01 0.53 -19.16
C HIS A 54 -10.48 0.88 -17.77
N PHE A 55 -9.51 0.11 -17.27
CA PHE A 55 -8.90 0.38 -15.96
C PHE A 55 -8.24 1.76 -15.94
N GLY A 56 -8.43 2.49 -14.85
CA GLY A 56 -8.00 3.90 -14.70
C GLY A 56 -8.99 4.92 -15.26
N GLN A 57 -9.97 4.51 -16.09
CA GLN A 57 -10.99 5.41 -16.65
C GLN A 57 -12.39 5.02 -16.16
N THR A 58 -12.87 3.81 -16.49
CA THR A 58 -14.23 3.36 -16.14
C THR A 58 -14.44 3.35 -14.64
N ASN A 59 -13.47 2.88 -13.85
CA ASN A 59 -13.57 2.85 -12.38
C ASN A 59 -13.46 4.22 -11.69
N LYS A 60 -13.32 5.29 -12.47
CA LYS A 60 -13.26 6.68 -12.00
C LYS A 60 -14.46 7.51 -12.44
N THR A 61 -15.36 6.98 -13.28
CA THR A 61 -16.53 7.75 -13.72
C THR A 61 -17.56 7.88 -12.60
N PRO A 62 -18.39 8.95 -12.60
CA PRO A 62 -19.43 9.14 -11.60
C PRO A 62 -20.42 7.97 -11.51
N GLU A 63 -20.74 7.33 -12.63
CA GLU A 63 -21.67 6.20 -12.68
C GLU A 63 -21.11 4.97 -11.96
N PHE A 64 -19.81 4.72 -12.12
CA PHE A 64 -19.13 3.62 -11.43
C PHE A 64 -18.97 3.93 -9.94
N LEU A 65 -18.54 5.15 -9.58
CA LEU A 65 -18.35 5.56 -8.19
C LEU A 65 -19.66 5.60 -7.39
N LYS A 66 -20.80 5.86 -8.05
CA LYS A 66 -22.13 5.75 -7.43
C LYS A 66 -22.43 4.33 -6.94
N LYS A 67 -21.96 3.30 -7.65
CA LYS A 67 -22.13 1.89 -7.27
C LYS A 67 -21.00 1.40 -6.37
N PHE A 68 -19.78 1.87 -6.63
CA PHE A 68 -18.53 1.43 -6.00
C PHE A 68 -17.71 2.64 -5.52
N PRO A 69 -18.02 3.21 -4.35
CA PRO A 69 -17.45 4.50 -3.90
C PRO A 69 -15.92 4.53 -3.79
N VAL A 70 -15.30 3.36 -3.56
CA VAL A 70 -13.84 3.25 -3.41
C VAL A 70 -13.11 3.38 -4.76
N GLY A 71 -13.81 3.23 -5.90
CA GLY A 71 -13.21 3.33 -7.23
C GLY A 71 -12.11 2.30 -7.52
N LYS A 72 -12.10 1.18 -6.78
CA LYS A 72 -11.17 0.05 -6.90
C LYS A 72 -11.84 -1.14 -7.56
N VAL A 73 -11.01 -2.07 -8.03
CA VAL A 73 -11.45 -3.36 -8.58
C VAL A 73 -10.68 -4.53 -7.94
N PRO A 74 -11.26 -5.73 -7.80
CA PRO A 74 -12.55 -6.15 -8.35
C PRO A 74 -13.77 -5.49 -7.70
N ALA A 75 -14.82 -5.29 -8.49
CA ALA A 75 -16.13 -4.78 -8.07
C ALA A 75 -17.22 -5.65 -8.71
N PHE A 76 -18.29 -5.97 -7.98
CA PHE A 76 -19.34 -6.88 -8.44
C PHE A 76 -20.73 -6.24 -8.36
N GLU A 77 -21.51 -6.40 -9.42
CA GLU A 77 -22.92 -6.02 -9.50
C GLU A 77 -23.76 -7.25 -9.86
N GLY A 78 -24.67 -7.64 -8.97
CA GLY A 78 -25.64 -8.71 -9.20
C GLY A 78 -26.69 -8.32 -10.25
N GLU A 79 -27.31 -9.32 -10.87
CA GLU A 79 -28.44 -9.08 -11.81
C GLU A 79 -29.65 -8.42 -11.13
N ASP A 80 -29.75 -8.53 -9.80
CA ASP A 80 -30.73 -7.86 -8.94
C ASP A 80 -30.35 -6.42 -8.56
N GLY A 81 -29.19 -5.94 -9.03
CA GLY A 81 -28.65 -4.62 -8.71
C GLY A 81 -27.84 -4.56 -7.41
N PHE A 82 -27.66 -5.67 -6.69
CA PHE A 82 -26.82 -5.69 -5.50
C PHE A 82 -25.36 -5.39 -5.85
N CYS A 83 -24.79 -4.35 -5.25
CA CYS A 83 -23.40 -3.94 -5.49
C CYS A 83 -22.52 -4.26 -4.28
N ILE A 84 -21.35 -4.85 -4.53
CA ILE A 84 -20.36 -5.17 -3.50
C ILE A 84 -18.93 -4.93 -4.03
N PHE A 85 -18.13 -4.27 -3.20
CA PHE A 85 -16.70 -4.04 -3.42
C PHE A 85 -15.89 -4.79 -2.35
N GLU A 86 -14.56 -4.78 -2.49
CA GLU A 86 -13.61 -5.64 -1.76
C GLU A 86 -13.59 -7.11 -2.19
N SER A 87 -12.39 -7.57 -2.56
CA SER A 87 -12.22 -8.90 -3.17
C SER A 87 -12.61 -10.07 -2.27
N ASN A 88 -12.37 -9.98 -0.95
CA ASN A 88 -12.78 -11.01 0.01
C ASN A 88 -14.30 -11.06 0.15
N ALA A 89 -14.95 -9.89 0.18
CA ALA A 89 -16.39 -9.79 0.32
C ALA A 89 -17.10 -10.33 -0.93
N ILE A 90 -16.59 -9.99 -2.13
CA ILE A 90 -17.07 -10.56 -3.40
C ILE A 90 -16.89 -12.09 -3.40
N ALA A 91 -15.69 -12.59 -3.09
CA ALA A 91 -15.40 -14.03 -3.07
C ALA A 91 -16.30 -14.77 -2.07
N HIS A 92 -16.53 -14.19 -0.88
CA HIS A 92 -17.48 -14.71 0.10
C HIS A 92 -18.91 -14.72 -0.46
N TYR A 93 -19.38 -13.62 -1.04
CA TYR A 93 -20.73 -13.49 -1.57
C TYR A 93 -21.05 -14.53 -2.66
N VAL A 94 -20.11 -14.75 -3.60
CA VAL A 94 -20.29 -15.73 -4.67
C VAL A 94 -20.00 -17.18 -4.26
N SER A 95 -19.53 -17.43 -3.04
CA SER A 95 -19.26 -18.77 -2.50
C SER A 95 -20.51 -19.50 -2.02
N ASN A 96 -20.43 -20.83 -1.92
CA ASN A 96 -21.40 -21.64 -1.18
C ASN A 96 -21.01 -21.75 0.31
N GLU A 97 -21.85 -22.41 1.10
CA GLU A 97 -21.64 -22.57 2.56
C GLU A 97 -20.36 -23.36 2.88
N GLU A 98 -20.04 -24.35 2.07
CA GLU A 98 -18.85 -25.19 2.24
C GLU A 98 -17.54 -24.42 2.08
N LEU A 99 -17.48 -23.53 1.10
CA LEU A 99 -16.34 -22.65 0.90
C LEU A 99 -16.19 -21.62 2.04
N ARG A 100 -17.30 -21.23 2.68
CA ARG A 100 -17.32 -20.27 3.79
C ARG A 100 -17.02 -20.93 5.14
N GLY A 101 -17.22 -22.24 5.25
CA GLY A 101 -17.16 -23.01 6.49
C GLY A 101 -18.56 -23.26 7.04
N THR A 102 -18.89 -24.54 7.27
CA THR A 102 -20.22 -25.00 7.71
C THR A 102 -20.42 -24.95 9.22
N THR A 103 -19.35 -24.82 10.00
CA THR A 103 -19.40 -24.61 11.45
C THR A 103 -18.80 -23.26 11.81
N GLN A 104 -19.09 -22.76 13.01
CA GLN A 104 -18.51 -21.51 13.50
C GLN A 104 -16.98 -21.58 13.55
N GLU A 105 -16.42 -22.72 13.96
CA GLU A 105 -14.97 -22.95 14.02
C GLU A 105 -14.36 -22.95 12.61
N ALA A 106 -14.97 -23.67 11.66
CA ALA A 106 -14.49 -23.73 10.28
C ALA A 106 -14.56 -22.34 9.62
N ALA A 107 -15.66 -21.61 9.79
CA ALA A 107 -15.81 -20.26 9.26
C ALA A 107 -14.80 -19.28 9.88
N SER A 108 -14.51 -19.41 11.18
CA SER A 108 -13.50 -18.61 11.86
C SER A 108 -12.09 -18.92 11.35
N GLN A 109 -11.77 -20.19 11.08
CA GLN A 109 -10.51 -20.60 10.48
C GLN A 109 -10.37 -20.10 9.04
N VAL A 110 -11.45 -20.11 8.25
CA VAL A 110 -11.45 -19.52 6.91
C VAL A 110 -11.12 -18.02 6.99
N LEU A 111 -11.80 -17.29 7.89
CA LEU A 111 -11.52 -15.87 8.11
C LEU A 111 -10.08 -15.63 8.58
N GLN A 112 -9.54 -16.49 9.45
CA GLN A 112 -8.16 -16.41 9.91
C GLN A 112 -7.17 -16.46 8.74
N TRP A 113 -7.32 -17.43 7.84
CA TRP A 113 -6.42 -17.58 6.69
C TRP A 113 -6.60 -16.48 5.64
N VAL A 114 -7.83 -16.00 5.43
CA VAL A 114 -8.10 -14.85 4.56
C VAL A 114 -7.41 -13.59 5.09
N SER A 115 -7.57 -13.31 6.39
CA SER A 115 -6.92 -12.16 7.04
C SER A 115 -5.40 -12.28 7.03
N PHE A 116 -4.86 -13.44 7.38
CA PHE A 116 -3.41 -13.73 7.31
C PHE A 116 -2.85 -13.49 5.91
N ALA A 117 -3.58 -13.89 4.86
CA ALA A 117 -3.12 -13.67 3.50
C ALA A 117 -2.98 -12.18 3.18
N ASP A 118 -3.92 -11.35 3.60
CA ASP A 118 -3.88 -9.91 3.35
C ASP A 118 -2.85 -9.17 4.24
N SER A 119 -2.70 -9.56 5.51
CA SER A 119 -1.80 -8.89 6.45
C SER A 119 -0.34 -9.32 6.31
N ASP A 120 -0.09 -10.61 6.10
CA ASP A 120 1.25 -11.18 6.18
C ASP A 120 1.80 -11.53 4.79
N ILE A 121 0.98 -12.05 3.87
CA ILE A 121 1.48 -12.52 2.55
C ILE A 121 1.56 -11.38 1.54
N VAL A 122 0.49 -10.60 1.39
CA VAL A 122 0.39 -9.57 0.34
C VAL A 122 1.52 -8.53 0.41
N PRO A 123 1.89 -7.96 1.57
CA PRO A 123 2.93 -6.92 1.62
C PRO A 123 4.32 -7.40 1.15
N PRO A 124 4.91 -8.49 1.68
CA PRO A 124 6.21 -8.96 1.21
C PRO A 124 6.14 -9.57 -0.20
N ALA A 125 5.03 -10.24 -0.56
CA ALA A 125 4.84 -10.74 -1.93
C ALA A 125 4.87 -9.59 -2.95
N SER A 126 4.16 -8.49 -2.67
CA SER A 126 4.13 -7.31 -3.55
C SER A 126 5.52 -6.66 -3.64
N THR A 127 6.20 -6.50 -2.50
CA THR A 127 7.54 -5.90 -2.42
C THR A 127 8.56 -6.66 -3.26
N TRP A 128 8.48 -7.99 -3.30
CA TRP A 128 9.40 -8.82 -4.07
C TRP A 128 8.99 -8.94 -5.54
N VAL A 129 7.70 -9.13 -5.83
CA VAL A 129 7.22 -9.43 -7.19
C VAL A 129 7.09 -8.18 -8.06
N PHE A 130 6.57 -7.06 -7.54
CA PHE A 130 6.23 -5.89 -8.37
C PHE A 130 7.41 -5.32 -9.17
N PRO A 131 8.65 -5.29 -8.64
CA PRO A 131 9.82 -4.95 -9.45
C PRO A 131 10.07 -5.89 -10.63
N THR A 132 9.81 -7.19 -10.50
CA THR A 132 9.97 -8.18 -11.59
C THR A 132 8.94 -8.01 -12.71
N LEU A 133 7.82 -7.36 -12.41
CA LEU A 133 6.76 -7.03 -13.35
C LEU A 133 6.89 -5.60 -13.92
N GLY A 134 7.89 -4.83 -13.46
CA GLY A 134 8.04 -3.42 -13.84
C GLY A 134 6.96 -2.51 -13.28
N ILE A 135 6.33 -2.86 -12.15
CA ILE A 135 5.30 -2.03 -11.51
C ILE A 135 5.93 -1.04 -10.52
N MET A 136 6.99 -1.47 -9.83
CA MET A 136 7.73 -0.65 -8.87
C MET A 136 9.23 -0.69 -9.16
N GLN A 137 9.95 0.33 -8.70
CA GLN A 137 11.41 0.31 -8.74
C GLN A 137 11.97 -0.71 -7.75
N TYR A 138 13.05 -1.38 -8.15
CA TYR A 138 13.74 -2.34 -7.28
C TYR A 138 14.47 -1.65 -6.13
N ASN A 139 14.26 -2.14 -4.91
CA ASN A 139 15.01 -1.76 -3.72
C ASN A 139 15.60 -3.02 -3.07
N LYS A 140 16.93 -3.14 -3.07
CA LYS A 140 17.63 -4.33 -2.58
C LYS A 140 17.29 -4.65 -1.12
N GLN A 141 17.34 -3.68 -0.22
CA GLN A 141 17.11 -3.90 1.21
C GLN A 141 15.67 -4.36 1.47
N ALA A 142 14.69 -3.69 0.86
CA ALA A 142 13.28 -4.06 0.98
C ALA A 142 13.01 -5.45 0.39
N THR A 143 13.62 -5.79 -0.75
CA THR A 143 13.48 -7.12 -1.35
C THR A 143 14.10 -8.22 -0.50
N GLU A 144 15.30 -8.02 0.07
CA GLU A 144 15.90 -9.04 0.96
C GLU A 144 15.08 -9.23 2.23
N TYR A 145 14.54 -8.16 2.82
CA TYR A 145 13.60 -8.27 3.95
C TYR A 145 12.33 -9.04 3.56
N ALA A 146 11.75 -8.73 2.40
CA ALA A 146 10.58 -9.42 1.88
C ALA A 146 10.82 -10.91 1.62
N LYS A 147 12.03 -11.29 1.18
CA LYS A 147 12.43 -12.69 1.02
C LYS A 147 12.43 -13.44 2.35
N GLU A 148 13.03 -12.86 3.40
CA GLU A 148 13.03 -13.46 4.73
C GLU A 148 11.62 -13.60 5.29
N GLU A 149 10.76 -12.61 5.07
CA GLU A 149 9.37 -12.70 5.50
C GLU A 149 8.59 -13.78 4.74
N VAL A 150 8.80 -13.90 3.42
CA VAL A 150 8.23 -15.00 2.63
C VAL A 150 8.74 -16.36 3.12
N LYS A 151 10.02 -16.50 3.48
CA LYS A 151 10.53 -17.74 4.09
C LYS A 151 9.80 -18.07 5.39
N ARG A 152 9.59 -17.08 6.27
CA ARG A 152 8.83 -17.25 7.52
C ARG A 152 7.40 -17.73 7.26
N ILE A 153 6.72 -17.10 6.30
CA ILE A 153 5.36 -17.45 5.88
C ILE A 153 5.29 -18.87 5.33
N LEU A 154 6.21 -19.22 4.42
CA LEU A 154 6.26 -20.57 3.83
C LEU A 154 6.52 -21.62 4.92
N SER A 155 7.44 -21.38 5.87
CA SER A 155 7.67 -22.27 7.01
C SER A 155 6.42 -22.48 7.86
N LEU A 156 5.67 -21.42 8.14
CA LEU A 156 4.44 -21.48 8.94
C LEU A 156 3.37 -22.32 8.24
N VAL A 157 3.11 -22.01 6.97
CA VAL A 157 2.10 -22.70 6.16
C VAL A 157 2.50 -24.17 5.93
N ASP A 158 3.79 -24.43 5.68
CA ASP A 158 4.34 -25.77 5.55
C ASP A 158 4.11 -26.62 6.81
N SER A 159 4.40 -26.05 7.97
CA SER A 159 4.19 -26.70 9.28
C SER A 159 2.71 -27.01 9.52
N HIS A 160 1.81 -26.10 9.17
CA HIS A 160 0.37 -26.31 9.29
C HIS A 160 -0.12 -27.44 8.37
N LEU A 161 0.44 -27.55 7.17
CA LEU A 161 0.06 -28.51 6.14
C LEU A 161 0.74 -29.89 6.27
N LYS A 162 1.66 -30.06 7.22
CA LYS A 162 2.38 -31.33 7.44
C LYS A 162 1.46 -32.54 7.58
N THR A 163 0.29 -32.38 8.22
CA THR A 163 -0.69 -33.45 8.44
C THR A 163 -2.06 -33.12 7.87
N ARG A 164 -2.14 -32.17 6.93
CA ARG A 164 -3.41 -31.70 6.36
C ARG A 164 -3.35 -31.74 4.84
N THR A 165 -4.50 -31.97 4.21
CA THR A 165 -4.61 -31.86 2.75
C THR A 165 -4.85 -30.41 2.32
N PHE A 166 -5.71 -29.71 3.06
CA PHE A 166 -6.12 -28.33 2.82
C PHE A 166 -6.06 -27.52 4.12
N LEU A 167 -6.15 -26.20 4.04
CA LEU A 167 -5.96 -25.33 5.20
C LEU A 167 -7.04 -25.52 6.28
N VAL A 168 -8.28 -25.86 5.88
CA VAL A 168 -9.43 -25.99 6.77
C VAL A 168 -10.26 -27.24 6.39
N GLY A 169 -10.58 -28.07 7.39
CA GLY A 169 -11.62 -29.11 7.27
C GLY A 169 -11.40 -30.20 6.18
N GLU A 170 -10.16 -30.46 5.76
CA GLU A 170 -9.80 -31.45 4.73
C GLU A 170 -10.54 -31.30 3.39
N ARG A 171 -10.95 -30.07 3.05
CA ARG A 171 -11.54 -29.71 1.74
C ARG A 171 -11.14 -28.30 1.33
N ILE A 172 -11.28 -27.98 0.04
CA ILE A 172 -11.07 -26.61 -0.45
C ILE A 172 -12.08 -25.67 0.21
N THR A 173 -11.57 -24.57 0.77
CA THR A 173 -12.36 -23.44 1.27
C THR A 173 -11.84 -22.12 0.69
N LEU A 174 -12.47 -21.00 1.06
CA LEU A 174 -11.94 -19.68 0.76
C LEU A 174 -10.56 -19.43 1.38
N ALA A 175 -10.16 -20.17 2.42
CA ALA A 175 -8.79 -20.14 2.94
C ALA A 175 -7.81 -20.53 1.84
N ASP A 176 -8.03 -21.70 1.21
CA ASP A 176 -7.12 -22.22 0.19
C ASP A 176 -7.11 -21.32 -1.04
N ILE A 177 -8.30 -20.94 -1.53
CA ILE A 177 -8.44 -20.07 -2.69
C ILE A 177 -7.69 -18.75 -2.48
N THR A 178 -7.83 -18.13 -1.30
CA THR A 178 -7.22 -16.84 -1.00
C THR A 178 -5.70 -16.96 -0.89
N VAL A 179 -5.19 -17.90 -0.09
CA VAL A 179 -3.74 -18.08 0.12
C VAL A 179 -3.04 -18.51 -1.18
N VAL A 180 -3.67 -19.36 -2.00
CA VAL A 180 -3.12 -19.71 -3.33
C VAL A 180 -3.04 -18.48 -4.23
N CYS A 181 -4.10 -17.67 -4.30
CA CYS A 181 -4.10 -16.48 -5.15
C CYS A 181 -3.07 -15.44 -4.71
N THR A 182 -2.82 -15.30 -3.40
CA THR A 182 -1.82 -14.34 -2.89
C THR A 182 -0.38 -14.83 -3.11
N LEU A 183 -0.15 -16.15 -3.08
CA LEU A 183 1.15 -16.76 -3.39
C LEU A 183 1.40 -16.96 -4.89
N LEU A 184 0.37 -16.81 -5.73
CA LEU A 184 0.40 -17.14 -7.15
C LEU A 184 1.58 -16.51 -7.89
N TRP A 185 1.76 -15.20 -7.73
CA TRP A 185 2.82 -14.48 -8.42
C TRP A 185 4.21 -14.78 -7.87
N LEU A 186 4.33 -15.11 -6.58
CA LEU A 186 5.59 -15.59 -6.00
C LEU A 186 6.02 -16.89 -6.70
N TYR A 187 5.11 -17.87 -6.82
CA TYR A 187 5.37 -19.14 -7.49
C TYR A 187 5.63 -18.99 -9.00
N LYS A 188 4.99 -18.04 -9.68
CA LYS A 188 5.23 -17.77 -11.11
C LYS A 188 6.57 -17.07 -11.36
N GLN A 189 6.97 -16.16 -10.47
CA GLN A 189 8.06 -15.21 -10.77
C GLN A 189 9.38 -15.51 -10.05
N VAL A 190 9.36 -15.84 -8.76
CA VAL A 190 10.57 -15.71 -7.92
C VAL A 190 10.90 -16.92 -7.06
N LEU A 191 9.92 -17.75 -6.72
CA LEU A 191 10.16 -18.97 -5.94
C LEU A 191 10.74 -20.06 -6.85
N GLU A 192 12.01 -19.94 -7.25
CA GLU A 192 12.75 -20.96 -8.01
C GLU A 192 13.00 -22.24 -7.18
N PRO A 193 13.35 -23.38 -7.81
CA PRO A 193 13.41 -24.66 -7.11
C PRO A 193 14.28 -24.63 -5.84
N PRO A 194 15.52 -24.10 -5.84
CA PRO A 194 16.32 -24.03 -4.61
C PRO A 194 15.70 -23.22 -3.48
N PHE A 195 14.96 -22.15 -3.81
CA PHE A 195 14.31 -21.32 -2.79
C PHE A 195 13.14 -22.05 -2.14
N ARG A 196 12.32 -22.75 -2.95
CA ARG A 196 11.09 -23.39 -2.45
C ARG A 196 11.32 -24.81 -1.92
N GLN A 197 12.42 -25.46 -2.27
CA GLN A 197 12.70 -26.86 -1.92
C GLN A 197 12.54 -27.20 -0.41
N PRO A 198 12.90 -26.33 0.55
CA PRO A 198 12.70 -26.62 1.97
C PRO A 198 11.23 -26.73 2.43
N TYR A 199 10.29 -26.25 1.62
CA TYR A 199 8.87 -26.11 2.00
C TYR A 199 7.99 -27.13 1.25
N GLU A 200 8.27 -28.41 1.46
CA GLU A 200 7.67 -29.52 0.73
C GLU A 200 6.14 -29.59 0.82
N ASN A 201 5.57 -29.37 2.01
CA ASN A 201 4.14 -29.49 2.27
C ASN A 201 3.35 -28.35 1.62
N VAL A 202 3.84 -27.11 1.71
CA VAL A 202 3.20 -25.96 1.05
C VAL A 202 3.36 -26.04 -0.47
N ASN A 203 4.50 -26.52 -0.97
CA ASN A 203 4.66 -26.79 -2.41
C ASN A 203 3.64 -27.84 -2.89
N ARG A 204 3.51 -28.96 -2.15
CA ARG A 204 2.56 -30.03 -2.44
C ARG A 204 1.12 -29.53 -2.42
N TRP A 205 0.75 -28.75 -1.42
CA TRP A 205 -0.59 -28.17 -1.31
C TRP A 205 -0.86 -27.18 -2.43
N PHE A 206 0.07 -26.26 -2.73
CA PHE A 206 -0.09 -25.27 -3.80
C PHE A 206 -0.32 -25.97 -5.14
N VAL A 207 0.52 -26.95 -5.48
CA VAL A 207 0.38 -27.76 -6.70
C VAL A 207 -0.94 -28.53 -6.71
N THR A 208 -1.35 -29.12 -5.58
CA THR A 208 -2.64 -29.80 -5.44
C THR A 208 -3.82 -28.86 -5.73
N CYS A 209 -3.79 -27.64 -5.20
CA CYS A 209 -4.86 -26.65 -5.38
C CYS A 209 -4.93 -26.15 -6.82
N VAL A 210 -3.82 -25.66 -7.39
CA VAL A 210 -3.82 -25.08 -8.75
C VAL A 210 -4.16 -26.12 -9.83
N ASN A 211 -4.00 -27.41 -9.54
CA ASN A 211 -4.40 -28.49 -10.44
C ASN A 211 -5.84 -28.98 -10.26
N GLN A 212 -6.60 -28.47 -9.28
CA GLN A 212 -8.03 -28.73 -9.21
C GLN A 212 -8.73 -28.19 -10.46
N PRO A 213 -9.73 -28.89 -11.03
CA PRO A 213 -10.43 -28.43 -12.24
C PRO A 213 -10.95 -26.99 -12.14
N GLN A 214 -11.46 -26.61 -10.97
CA GLN A 214 -12.00 -25.29 -10.67
C GLN A 214 -10.93 -24.20 -10.67
N PHE A 215 -9.71 -24.51 -10.19
CA PHE A 215 -8.58 -23.59 -10.27
C PHE A 215 -8.06 -23.50 -11.71
N LYS A 216 -7.86 -24.63 -12.39
CA LYS A 216 -7.39 -24.68 -13.79
C LYS A 216 -8.31 -23.93 -14.73
N ALA A 217 -9.62 -23.97 -14.52
CA ALA A 217 -10.59 -23.24 -15.33
C ALA A 217 -10.35 -21.72 -15.33
N ILE A 218 -9.74 -21.18 -14.26
CA ILE A 218 -9.48 -19.75 -14.11
C ILE A 218 -8.00 -19.40 -14.35
N LEU A 219 -7.09 -20.21 -13.80
CA LEU A 219 -5.64 -19.93 -13.84
C LEU A 219 -4.94 -20.51 -15.08
N GLY A 220 -5.60 -21.41 -15.81
CA GLY A 220 -5.01 -22.16 -16.91
C GLY A 220 -3.89 -23.11 -16.44
N ASP A 221 -3.02 -23.47 -17.38
CA ASP A 221 -1.82 -24.25 -17.08
C ASP A 221 -0.74 -23.36 -16.48
N LEU A 222 -0.52 -23.51 -15.18
CA LEU A 222 0.43 -22.71 -14.44
C LEU A 222 1.85 -23.27 -14.55
N LYS A 223 2.76 -22.47 -15.11
CA LYS A 223 4.20 -22.74 -15.08
C LYS A 223 4.83 -22.15 -13.81
N LEU A 224 5.42 -23.01 -12.98
CA LEU A 224 6.19 -22.58 -11.81
C LEU A 224 7.53 -21.96 -12.24
N CYS A 225 8.03 -21.03 -11.44
CA CYS A 225 9.31 -20.36 -11.64
C CYS A 225 10.45 -21.39 -11.73
N GLU A 226 11.17 -21.40 -12.84
CA GLU A 226 12.39 -22.20 -13.03
C GLU A 226 13.63 -21.46 -12.54
N LYS A 227 13.64 -20.14 -12.72
CA LYS A 227 14.73 -19.24 -12.34
C LYS A 227 14.15 -17.92 -11.84
N MET A 228 14.64 -17.44 -10.69
CA MET A 228 14.13 -16.25 -10.02
C MET A 228 14.20 -15.02 -10.95
N ALA A 229 13.04 -14.47 -11.27
CA ALA A 229 12.91 -13.25 -12.06
C ALA A 229 13.62 -12.07 -11.36
N GLN A 230 14.23 -11.22 -12.18
CA GLN A 230 14.92 -10.01 -11.73
C GLN A 230 14.13 -8.77 -12.17
N PHE A 231 14.48 -7.62 -11.60
CA PHE A 231 13.93 -6.33 -12.03
C PHE A 231 14.16 -6.10 -13.53
N ASP A 232 13.11 -5.69 -14.22
CA ASP A 232 13.13 -5.40 -15.65
C ASP A 232 12.93 -3.90 -15.87
N ALA A 233 14.03 -3.19 -16.11
CA ALA A 233 14.02 -1.74 -16.33
C ALA A 233 13.23 -1.33 -17.58
N LYS A 234 13.13 -2.20 -18.60
CA LYS A 234 12.36 -1.91 -19.82
C LYS A 234 10.87 -1.99 -19.55
N LYS A 235 10.40 -3.07 -18.91
CA LYS A 235 9.00 -3.19 -18.48
C LYS A 235 8.61 -2.06 -17.53
N PHE A 236 9.51 -1.68 -16.62
CA PHE A 236 9.27 -0.55 -15.74
C PHE A 236 9.05 0.75 -16.52
N ALA A 237 9.89 1.05 -17.52
CA ALA A 237 9.71 2.23 -18.37
C ALA A 237 8.44 2.17 -19.24
N GLU A 238 8.05 0.99 -19.73
CA GLU A 238 6.83 0.80 -20.53
C GLU A 238 5.54 0.96 -19.72
N ASN A 239 5.57 0.57 -18.44
CA ASN A 239 4.46 0.73 -17.52
C ASN A 239 4.32 2.15 -16.96
N GLN A 240 5.31 3.03 -17.19
CA GLN A 240 5.15 4.45 -16.89
C GLN A 240 4.30 5.13 -17.97
N PRO A 241 3.42 6.09 -17.60
CA PRO A 241 2.62 6.82 -18.57
C PRO A 241 3.52 7.52 -19.60
N LYS A 242 3.37 7.15 -20.89
CA LYS A 242 4.08 7.81 -22.00
C LYS A 242 3.54 9.24 -22.17
N LYS A 243 4.39 10.25 -21.99
CA LYS A 243 4.13 11.60 -22.50
C LYS A 243 4.11 11.54 -24.02
N GLU A 244 2.93 11.65 -24.65
CA GLU A 244 2.83 11.78 -26.10
C GLU A 244 3.45 13.10 -26.54
N SER A 245 4.49 13.01 -27.38
CA SER A 245 5.10 14.16 -28.05
C SER A 245 4.39 14.38 -29.38
N SER A 246 3.68 15.51 -29.50
CA SER A 246 3.03 15.94 -30.74
C SER A 246 4.09 16.32 -31.79
N LYS A 247 3.98 15.70 -32.97
CA LYS A 247 4.76 16.02 -34.18
C LYS A 247 4.42 17.43 -34.66
N LYS A 248 5.42 18.31 -34.76
CA LYS A 248 5.35 19.59 -35.47
C LYS A 248 5.32 19.36 -36.99
N GLU A 249 4.23 19.74 -37.65
CA GLU A 249 4.23 20.05 -39.09
C GLU A 249 4.81 21.46 -39.32
N LYS A 250 5.61 21.58 -40.38
CA LYS A 250 6.30 22.80 -40.83
C LYS A 250 5.48 23.48 -41.93
N THR A 251 5.40 24.81 -41.91
CA THR A 251 5.30 25.69 -43.11
C THR A 251 5.68 27.14 -42.75
N PRO A 252 6.03 28.04 -43.69
CA PRO A 252 7.41 28.52 -43.85
C PRO A 252 7.65 30.03 -43.65
N LYS A 253 8.96 30.35 -43.57
CA LYS A 253 9.67 31.64 -43.49
C LYS A 253 9.01 32.88 -44.11
N GLU A 254 9.19 34.01 -43.41
CA GLU A 254 9.55 35.28 -44.03
C GLU A 254 10.70 35.98 -43.25
N GLU A 255 11.59 36.60 -44.00
CA GLU A 255 12.87 37.18 -43.59
C GLU A 255 12.72 38.63 -43.11
N LYS A 256 13.53 39.05 -42.11
CA LYS A 256 14.26 40.33 -42.14
C LYS A 256 15.38 40.41 -41.10
N LYS A 257 16.38 41.22 -41.46
CA LYS A 257 17.80 41.22 -41.06
C LYS A 257 18.12 41.91 -39.71
N ALA A 258 19.13 41.33 -39.05
CA ALA A 258 20.29 41.88 -38.34
C ALA A 258 20.22 43.23 -37.57
N GLU A 259 20.58 43.18 -36.28
CA GLU A 259 21.76 43.88 -35.71
C GLU A 259 22.08 43.37 -34.29
N LYS A 260 23.39 43.29 -33.94
CA LYS A 260 23.93 42.88 -32.63
C LYS A 260 24.09 44.09 -31.72
N LYS A 261 23.70 43.98 -30.44
CA LYS A 261 24.40 44.59 -29.28
C LYS A 261 23.94 43.98 -27.95
N GLU A 262 24.87 43.95 -27.01
CA GLU A 262 24.88 43.26 -25.72
C GLU A 262 23.92 43.82 -24.65
N GLU A 263 23.61 42.91 -23.71
CA GLU A 263 23.17 43.08 -22.32
C GLU A 263 21.72 43.45 -21.95
N LYS A 264 21.25 42.71 -20.94
CA LYS A 264 19.99 42.73 -20.15
C LYS A 264 18.79 41.94 -20.71
N LYS A 265 18.42 40.87 -20.00
CA LYS A 265 17.06 40.30 -20.05
C LYS A 265 16.27 40.77 -18.81
N PRO A 266 15.22 41.59 -18.99
CA PRO A 266 14.11 41.71 -18.06
C PRO A 266 13.04 40.63 -18.32
N VAL A 267 12.15 40.52 -17.34
CA VAL A 267 10.96 39.67 -17.23
C VAL A 267 9.87 40.11 -18.22
N LEU A 268 9.17 39.17 -18.89
CA LEU A 268 7.70 39.02 -18.81
C LEU A 268 7.18 37.78 -19.55
N ASP A 269 6.01 37.35 -19.08
CA ASP A 269 5.09 36.30 -19.52
C ASP A 269 4.88 36.18 -21.04
N GLU A 270 4.69 34.95 -21.54
CA GLU A 270 3.36 34.41 -21.89
C GLU A 270 3.46 33.02 -22.56
N GLU A 271 2.47 32.18 -22.24
CA GLU A 271 1.99 31.00 -22.97
C GLU A 271 2.83 29.70 -22.96
N LEU A 272 2.66 28.93 -21.88
CA LEU A 272 2.70 27.46 -21.93
C LEU A 272 1.36 26.94 -21.44
N ASP A 273 0.39 26.86 -22.35
CA ASP A 273 -0.96 26.37 -22.05
C ASP A 273 -1.24 25.00 -22.71
N GLU A 274 -2.17 24.29 -22.07
CA GLU A 274 -2.95 23.13 -22.51
C GLU A 274 -2.47 21.69 -22.24
N TYR A 275 -1.19 21.40 -21.95
CA TYR A 275 -0.82 20.05 -21.46
C TYR A 275 -0.84 19.92 -19.92
N GLU A 276 -0.70 21.04 -19.20
CA GLU A 276 -0.85 21.06 -17.73
C GLU A 276 -2.32 21.21 -17.29
N GLN A 277 -3.21 21.68 -18.18
CA GLN A 277 -4.63 21.84 -17.85
C GLN A 277 -5.45 20.53 -17.92
N THR A 278 -4.95 19.47 -18.55
CA THR A 278 -5.65 18.16 -18.62
C THR A 278 -5.30 17.19 -17.48
N LEU A 279 -4.25 17.47 -16.71
CA LEU A 279 -3.94 16.80 -15.43
C LEU A 279 -4.76 17.36 -14.24
N ALA A 280 -5.63 18.34 -14.49
CA ALA A 280 -6.42 19.05 -13.48
C ALA A 280 -7.83 18.48 -13.24
N ALA A 281 -8.05 17.17 -13.45
CA ALA A 281 -9.34 16.52 -13.20
C ALA A 281 -9.29 15.28 -12.28
N GLU A 282 -8.24 15.13 -11.47
CA GLU A 282 -8.41 14.62 -10.11
C GLU A 282 -8.70 15.84 -9.21
N PRO A 283 -9.46 15.74 -8.11
CA PRO A 283 -9.62 16.88 -7.21
C PRO A 283 -8.23 17.38 -6.84
N LYS A 284 -7.90 18.61 -7.29
CA LYS A 284 -6.58 19.20 -7.16
C LYS A 284 -6.13 19.03 -5.70
N PHE A 285 -5.10 18.24 -5.47
CA PHE A 285 -4.23 18.47 -4.34
C PHE A 285 -3.60 19.84 -4.61
N GLN A 286 -4.26 20.91 -4.15
CA GLN A 286 -3.61 22.21 -4.02
C GLN A 286 -2.41 21.95 -3.13
N ASP A 287 -1.19 22.18 -3.62
CA ASP A 287 -0.02 22.17 -2.76
C ASP A 287 -0.28 23.18 -1.64
N PRO A 288 -0.51 22.72 -0.39
CA PRO A 288 -0.93 23.63 0.68
C PRO A 288 0.16 24.65 0.99
N PHE A 289 1.39 24.40 0.53
CA PHE A 289 2.55 25.27 0.69
C PHE A 289 2.81 26.20 -0.50
N ALA A 290 1.97 26.20 -1.54
CA ALA A 290 2.17 27.02 -2.75
C ALA A 290 2.16 28.55 -2.49
N HIS A 291 1.61 28.98 -1.36
CA HIS A 291 1.60 30.39 -0.93
C HIS A 291 2.88 30.80 -0.20
N LEU A 292 3.78 29.86 0.12
CA LEU A 292 5.02 30.12 0.86
C LEU A 292 6.17 30.46 -0.09
N THR A 293 6.93 31.50 0.26
CA THR A 293 8.17 31.89 -0.43
C THR A 293 9.16 30.74 -0.47
N ILE A 294 9.89 30.57 -1.58
CA ILE A 294 10.91 29.51 -1.74
C ILE A 294 11.94 29.63 -0.62
N SER A 295 12.08 28.56 0.17
CA SER A 295 13.01 28.49 1.28
C SER A 295 14.43 28.16 0.76
N PRO A 296 15.49 28.79 1.27
CA PRO A 296 16.87 28.40 0.99
C PRO A 296 17.24 27.04 1.62
N PHE A 297 16.43 26.52 2.57
CA PHE A 297 16.66 25.22 3.18
C PHE A 297 16.17 24.07 2.30
N ILE A 298 17.10 23.28 1.75
CA ILE A 298 16.80 22.12 0.91
C ILE A 298 16.69 20.87 1.79
N MET A 299 15.47 20.49 2.14
CA MET A 299 15.19 19.34 3.01
C MET A 299 15.76 18.01 2.48
N ASP A 300 15.74 17.77 1.17
CA ASP A 300 16.30 16.55 0.57
C ASP A 300 17.82 16.45 0.74
N GLU A 301 18.53 17.59 0.73
CA GLU A 301 19.97 17.63 0.99
C GLU A 301 20.26 17.29 2.45
N PHE A 302 19.51 17.89 3.38
CA PHE A 302 19.63 17.59 4.81
C PHE A 302 19.36 16.10 5.08
N LYS A 303 18.29 15.52 4.52
CA LYS A 303 17.98 14.08 4.67
C LYS A 303 19.08 13.18 4.15
N ARG A 304 19.70 13.56 3.03
CA ARG A 304 20.84 12.82 2.46
C ARG A 304 22.04 12.88 3.39
N LYS A 305 22.36 14.04 3.96
CA LYS A 305 23.45 14.20 4.94
C LYS A 305 23.18 13.43 6.23
N TYR A 306 21.98 13.57 6.79
CA TYR A 306 21.54 12.83 7.97
C TYR A 306 21.61 11.31 7.79
N SER A 307 21.41 10.80 6.57
CA SER A 307 21.43 9.36 6.30
C SER A 307 22.83 8.78 6.06
N ASN A 308 23.76 9.59 5.57
CA ASN A 308 25.05 9.11 5.05
C ASN A 308 26.25 9.55 5.90
N GLU A 309 26.07 10.51 6.80
CA GLU A 309 27.14 11.14 7.57
C GLU A 309 26.85 11.11 9.08
N ASP A 310 27.85 11.47 9.88
CA ASP A 310 27.73 11.50 11.35
C ASP A 310 26.70 12.56 11.78
N THR A 311 25.67 12.11 12.48
CA THR A 311 24.55 12.97 12.88
C THR A 311 25.00 14.12 13.78
N LEU A 312 25.88 13.86 14.74
CA LEU A 312 26.27 14.82 15.77
C LEU A 312 27.33 15.81 15.25
N LYS A 313 28.27 15.35 14.43
CA LYS A 313 29.39 16.14 13.91
C LYS A 313 29.08 16.85 12.59
N VAL A 314 28.16 16.33 11.78
CA VAL A 314 27.91 16.85 10.43
C VAL A 314 26.45 17.19 10.18
N ALA A 315 25.51 16.26 10.36
CA ALA A 315 24.13 16.49 9.96
C ALA A 315 23.45 17.57 10.83
N LEU A 316 23.68 17.56 12.14
CA LEU A 316 23.07 18.51 13.08
C LEU A 316 23.65 19.94 12.97
N PRO A 317 24.99 20.14 12.85
CA PRO A 317 25.53 21.45 12.49
C PRO A 317 25.00 21.96 11.14
N HIS A 318 24.94 21.10 10.13
CA HIS A 318 24.42 21.45 8.81
C HIS A 318 22.93 21.85 8.86
N PHE A 319 22.13 21.12 9.66
CA PHE A 319 20.72 21.45 9.91
C PHE A 319 20.61 22.89 10.41
N TRP A 320 21.26 23.23 11.52
CA TRP A 320 21.12 24.56 12.13
C TRP A 320 21.74 25.68 11.30
N GLU A 321 22.80 25.43 10.54
CA GLU A 321 23.42 26.42 9.65
C GLU A 321 22.50 26.78 8.47
N HIS A 322 21.74 25.82 7.95
CA HIS A 322 20.90 26.00 6.76
C HIS A 322 19.41 26.13 7.10
N PHE A 323 19.01 25.92 8.35
CA PHE A 323 17.61 25.92 8.77
C PHE A 323 16.99 27.30 8.57
N ASP A 324 16.02 27.35 7.68
CA ASP A 324 15.24 28.55 7.42
C ASP A 324 14.05 28.61 8.38
N LYS A 325 14.17 29.48 9.40
CA LYS A 325 13.16 29.67 10.44
C LYS A 325 11.86 30.29 9.94
N ASP A 326 11.88 31.00 8.82
CA ASP A 326 10.70 31.62 8.25
C ASP A 326 9.96 30.60 7.35
N GLY A 327 10.71 29.73 6.69
CA GLY A 327 10.18 28.67 5.83
C GLY A 327 9.83 27.35 6.51
N TRP A 328 10.36 27.04 7.69
CA TRP A 328 10.16 25.74 8.35
C TRP A 328 9.87 25.89 9.83
N SER A 329 9.12 24.93 10.38
CA SER A 329 8.78 24.88 11.79
C SER A 329 9.11 23.52 12.41
N ILE A 330 9.43 23.55 13.70
CA ILE A 330 9.79 22.38 14.50
C ILE A 330 8.67 22.14 15.51
N TRP A 331 8.23 20.89 15.62
CA TRP A 331 7.11 20.48 16.45
C TRP A 331 7.50 19.28 17.31
N TYR A 332 7.14 19.35 18.58
CA TYR A 332 7.16 18.21 19.49
C TYR A 332 5.80 17.50 19.44
N ALA A 333 5.84 16.19 19.25
CA ALA A 333 4.68 15.31 19.23
C ALA A 333 4.75 14.32 20.39
N GLU A 334 3.66 14.12 21.13
CA GLU A 334 3.57 13.13 22.20
C GLU A 334 2.26 12.35 22.11
N TYR A 335 2.34 11.02 22.20
CA TYR A 335 1.18 10.15 22.04
C TYR A 335 0.25 10.21 23.26
N ARG A 336 -1.05 10.38 23.01
CA ARG A 336 -2.06 10.66 24.04
C ARG A 336 -2.51 9.44 24.85
N PHE A 337 -2.32 8.23 24.32
CA PHE A 337 -2.91 7.00 24.88
C PHE A 337 -1.84 5.97 25.29
N PRO A 338 -0.89 6.30 26.18
CA PRO A 338 0.19 5.39 26.57
C PRO A 338 -0.31 4.06 27.17
N GLU A 339 -1.52 4.04 27.75
CA GLU A 339 -2.20 2.84 28.25
C GLU A 339 -2.53 1.80 27.15
N GLU A 340 -2.68 2.21 25.90
CA GLU A 340 -2.91 1.31 24.77
C GLU A 340 -1.62 0.62 24.29
N LEU A 341 -0.46 1.09 24.76
CA LEU A 341 0.86 0.64 24.34
C LEU A 341 1.36 -0.56 25.17
N ALA A 342 0.66 -1.69 25.05
CA ALA A 342 0.91 -2.90 25.84
C ALA A 342 2.24 -3.59 25.47
N GLN A 343 2.56 -3.70 24.17
CA GLN A 343 3.76 -4.38 23.68
C GLN A 343 4.60 -3.42 22.85
N THR A 344 5.88 -3.27 23.21
CA THR A 344 6.81 -2.34 22.54
C THR A 344 6.93 -2.59 21.03
N PHE A 345 6.86 -3.85 20.58
CA PHE A 345 6.86 -4.16 19.15
C PHE A 345 5.60 -3.66 18.42
N MET A 346 4.42 -3.73 19.07
CA MET A 346 3.17 -3.22 18.50
C MET A 346 3.18 -1.70 18.42
N SER A 347 3.70 -1.04 19.45
CA SER A 347 3.91 0.41 19.48
C SER A 347 4.88 0.87 18.37
N CYS A 348 5.92 0.09 18.10
CA CYS A 348 6.84 0.34 16.98
C CYS A 348 6.16 0.15 15.61
N ASN A 349 5.28 -0.86 15.49
CA ASN A 349 4.48 -1.06 14.28
C ASN A 349 3.48 0.08 14.06
N LEU A 350 2.94 0.67 15.12
CA LEU A 350 2.06 1.84 15.05
C LEU A 350 2.78 3.04 14.44
N ILE A 351 4.00 3.35 14.90
CA ILE A 351 4.85 4.41 14.32
C ILE A 351 5.13 4.13 12.84
N THR A 352 5.50 2.89 12.52
CA THR A 352 5.82 2.47 11.14
C THR A 352 4.61 2.59 10.22
N GLY A 353 3.42 2.21 10.71
CA GLY A 353 2.16 2.33 9.98
C GLY A 353 1.81 3.79 9.67
N MET A 354 1.97 4.70 10.65
CA MET A 354 1.75 6.14 10.44
C MET A 354 2.67 6.67 9.33
N PHE A 355 3.95 6.32 9.36
CA PHE A 355 4.92 6.76 8.34
C PHE A 355 4.57 6.27 6.93
N GLN A 356 4.09 5.04 6.79
CA GLN A 356 3.67 4.50 5.49
C GLN A 356 2.46 5.24 4.91
N ARG A 357 1.53 5.66 5.77
CA ARG A 357 0.34 6.41 5.34
C ARG A 357 0.68 7.87 4.99
N LEU A 358 1.73 8.44 5.60
CA LEU A 358 2.19 9.80 5.36
C LEU A 358 3.16 9.95 4.17
N ASP A 359 3.29 8.95 3.30
CA ASP A 359 4.30 8.96 2.22
C ASP A 359 4.24 10.20 1.31
N LYS A 360 3.04 10.75 1.08
CA LYS A 360 2.85 12.00 0.31
C LYS A 360 3.43 13.25 1.00
N LEU A 361 3.49 13.26 2.34
CA LEU A 361 4.06 14.35 3.14
C LEU A 361 5.60 14.29 3.19
N ARG A 362 6.19 13.16 2.80
CA ARG A 362 7.62 12.89 2.91
C ARG A 362 8.47 14.00 2.30
N LYS A 363 8.15 14.55 1.12
CA LYS A 363 8.95 15.62 0.48
C LYS A 363 9.06 16.90 1.33
N ASN A 364 8.03 17.22 2.10
CA ASN A 364 7.89 18.49 2.82
C ASN A 364 8.01 18.34 4.34
N ALA A 365 8.51 17.19 4.80
CA ALA A 365 8.66 16.93 6.23
C ALA A 365 9.82 15.98 6.54
N PHE A 366 10.32 16.08 7.76
CA PHE A 366 11.27 15.15 8.36
C PHE A 366 10.85 14.92 9.81
N ALA A 367 10.98 13.70 10.33
CA ALA A 367 10.74 13.46 11.74
C ALA A 367 11.64 12.38 12.32
N SER A 368 11.92 12.50 13.61
CA SER A 368 12.51 11.45 14.42
C SER A 368 11.57 11.15 15.59
N VAL A 369 11.01 9.95 15.59
CA VAL A 369 10.04 9.48 16.59
C VAL A 369 10.67 8.33 17.37
N ILE A 370 10.56 8.40 18.69
CA ILE A 370 11.16 7.46 19.62
C ILE A 370 10.06 6.79 20.45
N LEU A 371 10.18 5.48 20.58
CA LEU A 371 9.52 4.67 21.59
C LEU A 371 10.41 4.62 22.83
N PHE A 372 9.83 4.95 23.98
CA PHE A 372 10.48 4.88 25.29
C PHE A 372 9.83 3.80 26.17
N GLY A 373 10.59 3.29 27.12
CA GLY A 373 10.14 2.37 28.16
C GLY A 373 10.13 0.90 27.75
N THR A 374 9.35 0.09 28.46
CA THR A 374 9.25 -1.36 28.31
C THR A 374 7.80 -1.78 28.10
N ASN A 375 7.56 -3.08 27.86
CA ASN A 375 6.18 -3.60 27.74
C ASN A 375 5.32 -3.17 28.94
N ASN A 376 4.07 -2.81 28.67
CA ASN A 376 3.08 -2.26 29.62
C ASN A 376 3.45 -0.93 30.30
N SER A 377 4.60 -0.33 29.97
CA SER A 377 5.00 1.00 30.45
C SER A 377 5.79 1.73 29.38
N SER A 378 5.22 1.83 28.18
CA SER A 378 5.86 2.52 27.05
C SER A 378 5.23 3.89 26.77
N SER A 379 5.94 4.74 26.05
CA SER A 379 5.43 6.03 25.55
C SER A 379 6.07 6.35 24.21
N ILE A 380 5.38 7.14 23.38
CA ILE A 380 5.87 7.56 22.07
C ILE A 380 5.92 9.07 22.05
N SER A 381 7.06 9.62 21.64
CA SER A 381 7.16 11.04 21.32
C SER A 381 8.15 11.26 20.18
N GLY A 382 8.12 12.43 19.56
CA GLY A 382 8.96 12.70 18.41
C GLY A 382 9.13 14.17 18.10
N ILE A 383 10.20 14.47 17.36
CA ILE A 383 10.45 15.78 16.79
C ILE A 383 10.14 15.73 15.30
N TRP A 384 9.25 16.62 14.87
CA TRP A 384 8.81 16.77 13.50
C TRP A 384 9.23 18.15 12.97
N VAL A 385 9.69 18.17 11.73
CA VAL A 385 10.06 19.37 11.00
C VAL A 385 9.16 19.45 9.77
N PHE A 386 8.36 20.49 9.68
CA PHE A 386 7.40 20.70 8.61
C PHE A 386 7.71 21.96 7.83
N ARG A 387 7.41 21.94 6.53
CA ARG A 387 7.41 23.15 5.71
C ARG A 387 6.29 24.07 6.20
N GLY A 388 6.58 25.36 6.29
CA GLY A 388 5.67 26.39 6.78
C GLY A 388 5.65 26.52 8.29
N GLN A 389 4.81 27.43 8.78
CA GLN A 389 4.72 27.80 10.19
C GLN A 389 3.57 27.12 10.94
N GLU A 390 2.69 26.45 10.22
CA GLU A 390 1.52 25.74 10.75
C GLU A 390 1.77 24.23 10.79
N LEU A 391 0.96 23.53 11.58
CA LEU A 391 1.01 22.07 11.61
C LEU A 391 0.59 21.52 10.25
N ALA A 392 1.36 20.58 9.68
CA ALA A 392 1.11 20.13 8.32
C ALA A 392 -0.20 19.33 8.16
N PHE A 393 -0.62 18.55 9.16
CA PHE A 393 -1.73 17.59 9.00
C PHE A 393 -3.09 18.20 8.66
N PRO A 394 -3.55 19.31 9.28
CA PRO A 394 -4.80 19.95 8.91
C PRO A 394 -4.82 20.54 7.49
N LEU A 395 -3.65 20.76 6.88
CA LEU A 395 -3.52 21.40 5.57
C LEU A 395 -3.94 20.49 4.40
N CYS A 396 -4.00 19.16 4.62
CA CYS A 396 -4.49 18.23 3.63
C CYS A 396 -5.26 17.07 4.27
N PRO A 397 -6.48 16.75 3.78
CA PRO A 397 -7.23 15.57 4.25
C PRO A 397 -6.44 14.25 4.14
N ASP A 398 -5.56 14.12 3.13
CA ASP A 398 -4.71 12.92 2.96
C ASP A 398 -3.64 12.75 4.05
N TRP A 399 -3.35 13.81 4.80
CA TRP A 399 -2.36 13.81 5.89
C TRP A 399 -2.98 13.67 7.27
N GLN A 400 -4.31 13.73 7.39
CA GLN A 400 -5.05 13.62 8.65
C GLN A 400 -5.09 12.17 9.17
N VAL A 401 -3.91 11.57 9.32
CA VAL A 401 -3.75 10.17 9.69
C VAL A 401 -3.06 10.11 11.05
N ASP A 402 -3.76 9.57 12.04
CA ASP A 402 -3.31 9.32 13.41
C ASP A 402 -2.79 10.55 14.19
N TYR A 403 -2.74 11.73 13.56
CA TYR A 403 -2.18 12.95 14.17
C TYR A 403 -3.01 13.41 15.38
N GLU A 404 -4.32 13.13 15.42
CA GLU A 404 -5.18 13.44 16.56
C GLU A 404 -4.83 12.63 17.82
N SER A 405 -4.22 11.45 17.64
CA SER A 405 -3.70 10.64 18.73
C SER A 405 -2.43 11.21 19.37
N TYR A 406 -1.92 12.34 18.86
CA TYR A 406 -0.77 13.05 19.41
C TYR A 406 -1.16 14.45 19.91
N THR A 407 -0.49 14.92 20.96
CA THR A 407 -0.41 16.35 21.30
C THR A 407 0.72 16.97 20.50
N TRP A 408 0.49 18.16 19.98
CA TRP A 408 1.45 18.88 19.15
C TRP A 408 1.80 20.21 19.81
N ARG A 409 3.10 20.46 19.99
CA ARG A 409 3.61 21.73 20.51
C ARG A 409 4.66 22.28 19.55
N LYS A 410 4.41 23.46 19.00
CA LYS A 410 5.41 24.19 18.21
C LYS A 410 6.56 24.59 19.13
N LEU A 411 7.79 24.34 18.69
CA LEU A 411 9.00 24.69 19.41
C LEU A 411 9.63 25.93 18.76
N GLU A 412 10.14 26.82 19.61
CA GLU A 412 10.90 27.99 19.15
C GLU A 412 12.35 27.57 18.81
N PRO A 413 12.80 27.69 17.54
CA PRO A 413 14.09 27.17 17.10
C PRO A 413 15.31 27.70 17.88
N GLU A 414 15.22 28.93 18.39
CA GLU A 414 16.31 29.58 19.12
C GLU A 414 16.37 29.17 20.59
N SER A 415 15.32 28.51 21.12
CA SER A 415 15.26 28.07 22.51
C SER A 415 16.22 26.92 22.81
N GLU A 416 16.82 26.94 24.00
CA GLU A 416 17.70 25.85 24.47
C GLU A 416 16.95 24.54 24.63
N GLU A 417 15.65 24.59 24.93
CA GLU A 417 14.76 23.42 24.93
C GLU A 417 14.68 22.80 23.53
N CYS A 418 14.41 23.59 22.49
CA CYS A 418 14.32 23.08 21.13
C CYS A 418 15.64 22.48 20.65
N LYS A 419 16.77 23.16 20.87
CA LYS A 419 18.10 22.65 20.49
C LYS A 419 18.42 21.33 21.19
N THR A 420 18.08 21.23 22.47
CA THR A 420 18.28 19.99 23.25
C THR A 420 17.41 18.87 22.70
N LEU A 421 16.11 19.10 22.52
CA LEU A 421 15.19 18.09 21.99
C LEU A 421 15.58 17.64 20.57
N VAL A 422 15.89 18.57 19.66
CA VAL A 422 16.34 18.22 18.30
C VAL A 422 17.60 17.37 18.37
N LYS A 423 18.57 17.74 19.20
CA LYS A 423 19.81 16.95 19.37
C LYS A 423 19.52 15.55 19.89
N GLU A 424 18.79 15.42 20.98
CA GLU A 424 18.50 14.12 21.60
C GLU A 424 17.70 13.22 20.64
N TYR A 425 16.68 13.77 19.96
CA TYR A 425 15.86 12.97 19.06
C TYR A 425 16.55 12.67 17.73
N PHE A 426 17.41 13.55 17.21
CA PHE A 426 18.08 13.29 15.93
C PHE A 426 19.21 12.27 16.11
N THR A 427 19.88 12.28 17.26
CA THR A 427 20.96 11.34 17.58
C THR A 427 20.49 10.05 18.23
N TRP A 428 19.27 10.05 18.80
CA TRP A 428 18.77 9.00 19.69
C TRP A 428 19.62 8.81 20.96
N GLU A 429 20.39 9.85 21.32
CA GLU A 429 21.28 9.86 22.47
C GLU A 429 20.95 11.06 23.37
N GLY A 430 20.66 10.79 24.64
CA GLY A 430 20.28 11.82 25.61
C GLY A 430 19.74 11.23 26.91
N ASP A 431 19.55 12.10 27.91
CA ASP A 431 18.94 11.70 29.18
C ASP A 431 17.40 11.67 29.07
N PHE A 432 16.83 12.28 28.03
CA PHE A 432 15.38 12.35 27.75
C PHE A 432 14.56 12.71 28.99
N LYS A 433 15.04 13.69 29.76
CA LYS A 433 14.51 14.05 31.09
C LYS A 433 13.03 14.45 31.08
N HIS A 434 12.56 14.95 29.95
CA HIS A 434 11.16 15.31 29.71
C HIS A 434 10.23 14.11 29.56
N VAL A 435 10.72 12.94 29.14
CA VAL A 435 9.91 11.71 29.02
C VAL A 435 10.00 10.85 30.29
N GLY A 436 11.15 10.87 30.97
CA GLY A 436 11.37 10.12 32.22
C GLY A 436 11.36 8.59 32.05
N LYS A 437 11.50 8.09 30.80
CA LYS A 437 11.56 6.66 30.46
C LYS A 437 12.79 6.39 29.60
N ALA A 438 13.39 5.21 29.75
CA ALA A 438 14.58 4.82 29.00
C ALA A 438 14.28 4.73 27.50
N PHE A 439 15.25 5.10 26.66
CA PHE A 439 15.19 4.88 25.22
C PHE A 439 14.99 3.39 24.91
N ASN A 440 14.08 3.08 23.98
CA ASN A 440 13.88 1.71 23.51
C ASN A 440 14.23 1.60 22.01
N GLN A 441 13.50 2.32 21.16
CA GLN A 441 13.69 2.26 19.71
C GLN A 441 13.33 3.58 19.03
N GLY A 442 14.13 3.99 18.04
CA GLY A 442 13.86 5.15 17.20
C GLY A 442 13.45 4.79 15.77
N LYS A 443 12.66 5.68 15.14
CA LYS A 443 12.26 5.61 13.74
C LYS A 443 12.36 7.00 13.11
N VAL A 444 12.89 7.05 11.90
CA VAL A 444 13.01 8.30 11.12
C VAL A 444 12.03 8.32 9.97
N PHE A 445 11.26 9.41 9.87
CA PHE A 445 10.45 9.75 8.72
C PHE A 445 11.25 10.69 7.83
N LYS A 446 11.61 10.22 6.63
CA LYS A 446 12.41 10.98 5.67
C LYS A 446 12.09 10.62 4.25
#